data_AF-A0A2A8V423-F1
#
_entry.id   AF-A0A2A8V423-F1
#
_cell.length_a   1.000
_cell.length_b   1.000
_cell.length_c   1.000
_cell.angle_alpha   90.00
_cell.angle_beta   90.00
_cell.angle_gamma   90.00
#
_symmetry.space_group_name_H-M   'P 1'
#
loop_
_entity.id
_entity.type
_entity.pdbx_description
1 polymer ?
#
loop_
_entity_poly.entity_id
_entity_poly.type
_entity_poly.pdbx_seq_one_letter_code
_entity_poly.pdbx_strand_id
1 'polypeptide(L)'
;MKKCLTVMIFCSCFLITGCGLSTSVNSSQASTDFIGFVTQLENNQVLINDIWFSFDQQTIMMTDRDEKLHKEDIEMGKKVSVTFNGELQESYPRRASADQLVFLTDKQSKIEETVVKLVMRDPRFSQVVIQSIEKNPTGLYSLRFKDLSIDQDVHVMVNIENERVIVPIHTSTIK
;
A
#
# COMPACT_ATOMS: atom_id res chain seq x y z
N MET A 1 -33.00 76.99 25.78
CA MET A 1 -31.92 77.73 25.09
C MET A 1 -31.18 76.79 24.16
N LYS A 2 -30.87 77.26 22.95
CA LYS A 2 -29.99 76.70 21.89
C LYS A 2 -30.41 75.38 21.21
N LYS A 3 -30.96 75.58 20.00
CA LYS A 3 -30.96 74.67 18.84
C LYS A 3 -29.49 74.44 18.40
N CYS A 4 -29.14 73.25 17.91
CA CYS A 4 -28.31 73.12 16.72
C CYS A 4 -28.41 71.71 16.11
N LEU A 5 -29.25 71.66 15.09
CA LEU A 5 -29.28 70.72 13.98
C LEU A 5 -27.90 70.64 13.29
N THR A 6 -27.37 69.45 12.99
CA THR A 6 -26.58 69.24 11.75
C THR A 6 -26.67 67.79 11.28
N VAL A 7 -27.19 67.65 10.07
CA VAL A 7 -27.31 66.46 9.21
C VAL A 7 -26.05 66.35 8.34
N MET A 8 -25.82 65.17 7.75
CA MET A 8 -24.81 64.78 6.73
C MET A 8 -23.63 63.98 7.31
N ILE A 9 -23.24 62.81 6.78
CA ILE A 9 -22.85 62.61 5.37
C ILE A 9 -23.07 61.15 4.94
N PHE A 10 -23.50 61.05 3.68
CA PHE A 10 -23.64 59.86 2.84
C PHE A 10 -22.25 59.43 2.36
N CYS A 11 -21.84 58.17 2.56
CA CYS A 11 -20.69 57.60 1.87
C CYS A 11 -21.02 56.16 1.44
N SER A 12 -21.76 56.06 0.34
CA SER A 12 -21.72 54.91 -0.57
C SER A 12 -20.36 54.90 -1.24
N CYS A 13 -19.62 53.78 -1.20
CA CYS A 13 -18.74 53.34 -2.29
C CYS A 13 -18.16 51.93 -2.03
N PHE A 14 -18.53 51.02 -2.93
CA PHE A 14 -17.73 49.94 -3.53
C PHE A 14 -17.25 48.73 -2.70
N LEU A 15 -17.99 47.63 -2.88
CA LEU A 15 -17.53 46.38 -3.48
C LEU A 15 -16.03 46.08 -3.32
N ILE A 16 -15.70 45.29 -2.31
CA ILE A 16 -14.45 44.53 -2.30
C ILE A 16 -14.85 43.05 -2.34
N THR A 17 -14.95 42.57 -3.58
CA THR A 17 -14.54 41.25 -4.05
C THR A 17 -14.26 40.23 -2.96
N GLY A 18 -15.15 39.25 -2.83
CA GLY A 18 -14.84 38.00 -2.16
C GLY A 18 -13.65 37.34 -2.86
N CYS A 19 -12.53 37.22 -2.15
CA CYS A 19 -11.50 36.25 -2.48
C CYS A 19 -12.09 34.86 -2.23
N GLY A 20 -12.83 34.35 -3.21
CA GLY A 20 -12.98 32.92 -3.37
C GLY A 20 -11.60 32.36 -3.65
N LEU A 21 -10.91 31.93 -2.59
CA LEU A 21 -9.71 31.14 -2.72
C LEU A 21 -10.17 29.75 -3.20
N SER A 22 -10.49 29.66 -4.49
CA SER A 22 -10.49 28.40 -5.21
C SER A 22 -9.04 27.97 -5.30
N THR A 23 -8.54 27.34 -4.25
CA THR A 23 -7.42 26.41 -4.38
C THR A 23 -7.90 25.32 -5.33
N SER A 24 -7.62 25.51 -6.62
CA SER A 24 -7.53 24.39 -7.53
C SER A 24 -6.48 23.47 -6.93
N VAL A 25 -6.91 22.33 -6.39
CA VAL A 25 -6.01 21.24 -6.07
C VAL A 25 -5.41 20.85 -7.40
N ASN A 26 -4.18 21.32 -7.63
CA ASN A 26 -3.35 20.82 -8.69
C ASN A 26 -3.16 19.36 -8.33
N SER A 27 -3.91 18.46 -8.99
CA SER A 27 -3.64 17.03 -8.94
C SER A 27 -2.34 16.83 -9.74
N SER A 28 -1.23 17.26 -9.17
CA SER A 28 0.07 16.71 -9.53
C SER A 28 -0.09 15.21 -9.31
N GLN A 29 -0.16 14.44 -10.40
CA GLN A 29 -0.02 12.99 -10.37
C GLN A 29 1.26 12.71 -9.60
N ALA A 30 1.11 12.38 -8.33
CA ALA A 30 2.20 11.89 -7.52
C ALA A 30 2.37 10.44 -7.95
N SER A 31 3.42 10.17 -8.73
CA SER A 31 3.92 8.81 -8.89
C SER A 31 4.11 8.24 -7.49
N THR A 32 3.26 7.30 -7.10
CA THR A 32 3.28 6.75 -5.76
C THR A 32 3.95 5.39 -5.84
N ASP A 33 5.09 5.27 -5.18
CA ASP A 33 5.80 4.00 -5.11
C ASP A 33 5.25 3.16 -3.95
N PHE A 34 4.76 1.97 -4.27
CA PHE A 34 4.33 0.98 -3.30
C PHE A 34 5.34 -0.16 -3.23
N ILE A 35 5.82 -0.46 -2.04
CA ILE A 35 6.64 -1.65 -1.80
C ILE A 35 5.77 -2.68 -1.07
N GLY A 36 5.82 -3.92 -1.54
CA GLY A 36 5.07 -5.01 -0.92
C GLY A 36 5.50 -6.37 -1.47
N PHE A 37 4.65 -7.37 -1.26
CA PHE A 37 4.88 -8.74 -1.73
C PHE A 37 3.75 -9.17 -2.66
N VAL A 38 4.09 -9.89 -3.73
CA VAL A 38 3.11 -10.52 -4.60
C VAL A 38 2.46 -11.68 -3.86
N THR A 39 1.24 -11.51 -3.35
CA THR A 39 0.56 -12.58 -2.58
C THR A 39 -0.47 -13.33 -3.39
N GLN A 40 -0.90 -12.78 -4.53
CA GLN A 40 -1.74 -13.48 -5.52
C GLN A 40 -1.35 -13.02 -6.93
N LEU A 41 -1.58 -13.90 -7.91
CA LEU A 41 -1.32 -13.65 -9.33
C LEU A 41 -2.45 -14.27 -10.17
N GLU A 42 -3.26 -13.44 -10.80
CA GLU A 42 -4.41 -13.87 -11.60
C GLU A 42 -4.64 -12.91 -12.78
N ASN A 43 -4.89 -13.44 -13.99
CA ASN A 43 -5.33 -12.65 -15.16
C ASN A 43 -4.51 -11.36 -15.44
N ASN A 44 -3.17 -11.46 -15.43
CA ASN A 44 -2.25 -10.32 -15.53
C ASN A 44 -2.47 -9.25 -14.44
N GLN A 45 -2.83 -9.67 -13.23
CA GLN A 45 -2.91 -8.83 -12.05
C GLN A 45 -2.13 -9.48 -10.92
N VAL A 46 -1.44 -8.67 -10.14
CA VAL A 46 -0.78 -9.07 -8.89
C VAL A 46 -1.44 -8.36 -7.72
N LEU A 47 -1.71 -9.10 -6.65
CA LEU A 47 -2.11 -8.52 -5.38
C LEU A 47 -0.86 -8.17 -4.59
N ILE A 48 -0.68 -6.87 -4.31
CA ILE A 48 0.44 -6.35 -3.52
C ILE A 48 -0.15 -5.42 -2.48
N ASN A 49 0.13 -5.70 -1.21
CA ASN A 49 -0.60 -5.10 -0.08
C ASN A 49 -2.10 -5.33 -0.29
N ASP A 50 -2.93 -4.29 -0.18
CA ASP A 50 -4.38 -4.34 -0.41
C ASP A 50 -4.80 -3.84 -1.80
N ILE A 51 -3.89 -3.89 -2.79
CA ILE A 51 -4.10 -3.32 -4.13
C ILE A 51 -3.84 -4.39 -5.21
N TRP A 52 -4.84 -4.60 -6.07
CA TRP A 52 -4.67 -5.31 -7.34
C TRP A 52 -4.03 -4.39 -8.38
N PHE A 53 -2.79 -4.68 -8.74
CA PHE A 53 -2.11 -4.01 -9.84
C PHE A 53 -2.24 -4.83 -11.12
N SER A 54 -2.94 -4.28 -12.11
CA SER A 54 -2.93 -4.85 -13.47
C SER A 54 -1.66 -4.47 -14.22
N PHE A 55 -1.14 -5.38 -15.02
CA PHE A 55 0.00 -5.14 -15.89
C PHE A 55 -0.28 -5.65 -17.30
N ASP A 56 0.36 -5.04 -18.30
CA ASP A 56 0.21 -5.42 -19.70
C ASP A 56 1.57 -5.39 -20.44
N GLN A 57 1.54 -5.36 -21.77
CA GLN A 57 2.75 -5.34 -22.60
C GLN A 57 3.55 -4.04 -22.50
N GLN A 58 2.94 -2.96 -22.03
CA GLN A 58 3.56 -1.65 -21.83
C GLN A 58 4.16 -1.52 -20.43
N THR A 59 3.68 -2.32 -19.47
CA THR A 59 4.26 -2.35 -18.11
C THR A 59 5.71 -2.80 -18.15
N ILE A 60 6.58 -2.01 -17.52
CA ILE A 60 8.00 -2.30 -17.40
C ILE A 60 8.21 -3.29 -16.24
N MET A 61 8.74 -4.47 -16.53
CA MET A 61 9.06 -5.49 -15.52
C MET A 61 10.56 -5.77 -15.51
N MET A 62 11.20 -5.60 -14.36
CA MET A 62 12.64 -5.82 -14.20
C MET A 62 13.01 -6.16 -12.76
N THR A 63 14.25 -6.60 -12.54
CA THR A 63 14.84 -6.65 -11.20
C THR A 63 15.46 -5.32 -10.81
N ASP A 64 15.79 -5.16 -9.52
CA ASP A 64 16.64 -4.08 -8.99
C ASP A 64 18.10 -4.08 -9.51
N ARG A 65 18.43 -4.99 -10.44
CA ARG A 65 19.73 -5.09 -11.14
C ARG A 65 19.59 -4.93 -12.65
N ASP A 66 18.49 -4.32 -13.10
CA ASP A 66 18.17 -4.05 -14.51
C ASP A 66 18.01 -5.30 -15.39
N GLU A 67 17.77 -6.47 -14.78
CA GLU A 67 17.42 -7.68 -15.53
C GLU A 67 15.95 -7.60 -15.94
N LYS A 68 15.68 -7.63 -17.25
CA LYS A 68 14.31 -7.58 -17.78
C LYS A 68 13.58 -8.88 -17.49
N LEU A 69 12.33 -8.75 -17.05
CA LEU A 69 11.44 -9.87 -16.74
C LEU A 69 10.23 -9.91 -17.67
N HIS A 70 9.68 -11.09 -17.85
CA HIS A 70 8.42 -11.35 -18.53
C HIS A 70 7.35 -11.78 -17.52
N LYS A 71 6.09 -11.81 -17.96
CA LYS A 71 4.96 -12.18 -17.07
C LYS A 71 5.10 -13.59 -16.49
N GLU A 72 5.76 -14.48 -17.23
CA GLU A 72 6.02 -15.86 -16.83
C GLU A 72 7.06 -15.97 -15.69
N ASP A 73 7.87 -14.92 -15.50
CA ASP A 73 8.89 -14.85 -14.44
C ASP A 73 8.33 -14.31 -13.12
N ILE A 74 7.07 -13.86 -13.10
CA ILE A 74 6.42 -13.37 -11.88
C ILE A 74 6.08 -14.54 -10.97
N GLU A 75 6.66 -14.53 -9.77
CA GLU A 75 6.39 -15.51 -8.74
C GLU A 75 5.68 -14.89 -7.53
N MET A 76 4.78 -15.67 -6.93
CA MET A 76 4.23 -15.37 -5.61
C MET A 76 5.33 -15.33 -4.54
N GLY A 77 5.16 -14.46 -3.55
CA GLY A 77 6.08 -14.22 -2.43
C GLY A 77 7.21 -13.24 -2.75
N LYS A 78 7.42 -12.86 -4.01
CA LYS A 78 8.47 -11.90 -4.39
C LYS A 78 8.17 -10.52 -3.80
N LYS A 79 9.21 -9.87 -3.29
CA LYS A 79 9.14 -8.46 -2.88
C LYS A 79 9.30 -7.58 -4.11
N VAL A 80 8.42 -6.61 -4.25
CA VAL A 80 8.32 -5.79 -5.45
C VAL A 80 8.06 -4.34 -5.07
N SER A 81 8.69 -3.43 -5.80
CA SER A 81 8.33 -2.01 -5.83
C SER A 81 7.49 -1.74 -7.07
N VAL A 82 6.34 -1.13 -6.88
CA VAL A 82 5.39 -0.81 -7.93
C VAL A 82 5.30 0.70 -8.08
N THR A 83 5.46 1.17 -9.30
CA THR A 83 5.13 2.55 -9.66
C THR A 83 3.91 2.52 -10.57
N PHE A 84 2.98 3.44 -10.34
CA PHE A 84 1.83 3.65 -11.18
C PHE A 84 1.51 5.15 -11.26
N ASN A 85 1.04 5.58 -12.42
CA ASN A 85 0.53 6.92 -12.66
C ASN A 85 -0.97 6.82 -12.95
N GLY A 86 -1.79 7.20 -11.98
CA GLY A 86 -3.24 7.15 -12.14
C GLY A 86 -3.98 7.21 -10.82
N GLU A 87 -5.30 7.07 -10.91
CA GLU A 87 -6.16 7.01 -9.73
C GLU A 87 -6.23 5.58 -9.19
N LEU A 88 -6.16 5.45 -7.86
CA LEU A 88 -6.56 4.22 -7.18
C LEU A 88 -8.08 4.13 -7.24
N GLN A 89 -8.60 3.01 -7.74
CA GLN A 89 -10.05 2.78 -7.80
C GLN A 89 -10.60 2.53 -6.40
N GLU A 90 -11.68 3.25 -6.06
CA GLU A 90 -12.44 3.12 -4.81
C GLU A 90 -13.17 1.76 -4.76
N SER A 91 -12.43 0.73 -4.32
CA SER A 91 -12.87 -0.66 -4.20
C SER A 91 -12.05 -1.37 -3.12
N TYR A 92 -12.50 -2.55 -2.67
CA TYR A 92 -11.74 -3.37 -1.71
C TYR A 92 -11.66 -4.83 -2.17
N PRO A 93 -10.45 -5.38 -2.40
CA PRO A 93 -9.16 -4.68 -2.47
C PRO A 93 -9.15 -3.57 -3.54
N ARG A 94 -8.33 -2.55 -3.34
CA ARG A 94 -8.19 -1.41 -4.27
C ARG A 94 -7.62 -1.88 -5.60
N ARG A 95 -7.71 -1.06 -6.65
CA ARG A 95 -7.16 -1.42 -7.98
C ARG A 95 -6.40 -0.26 -8.61
N ALA A 96 -5.33 -0.57 -9.34
CA ALA A 96 -4.56 0.36 -10.16
C ALA A 96 -3.90 -0.37 -11.35
N SER A 97 -3.45 0.38 -12.36
CA SER A 97 -2.62 -0.15 -13.45
C SER A 97 -1.16 0.17 -13.16
N ALA A 98 -0.28 -0.83 -13.14
CA ALA A 98 1.14 -0.62 -12.92
C ALA A 98 1.84 -0.12 -14.18
N ASP A 99 2.65 0.92 -14.02
CA ASP A 99 3.59 1.36 -15.05
C ASP A 99 4.89 0.57 -14.97
N GLN A 100 5.33 0.27 -13.74
CA GLN A 100 6.57 -0.45 -13.48
C GLN A 100 6.45 -1.39 -12.28
N LEU A 101 7.03 -2.59 -12.43
CA LEU A 101 7.23 -3.58 -11.38
C LEU A 101 8.73 -3.88 -11.27
N VAL A 102 9.36 -3.47 -10.17
CA VAL A 102 10.77 -3.75 -9.85
C VAL A 102 10.87 -4.82 -8.78
N PHE A 103 11.34 -6.00 -9.16
CA PHE A 103 11.49 -7.15 -8.28
C PHE A 103 12.81 -7.03 -7.49
N LEU A 104 12.71 -6.95 -6.17
CA LEU A 104 13.86 -6.72 -5.30
C LEU A 104 14.62 -8.03 -5.06
N THR A 105 15.92 -8.04 -5.33
CA THR A 105 16.76 -9.26 -5.31
C THR A 105 17.88 -9.21 -4.26
N ASP A 106 17.92 -8.15 -3.46
CA ASP A 106 18.85 -8.04 -2.35
C ASP A 106 18.65 -9.16 -1.31
N LYS A 107 19.67 -9.36 -0.46
CA LYS A 107 19.69 -10.45 0.51
C LYS A 107 18.50 -10.42 1.46
N GLN A 108 18.08 -9.23 1.91
CA GLN A 108 16.96 -9.08 2.84
C GLN A 108 15.65 -9.44 2.14
N SER A 109 15.44 -8.95 0.91
CA SER A 109 14.26 -9.28 0.10
C SER A 109 14.10 -10.78 -0.13
N LYS A 110 15.19 -11.52 -0.37
CA LYS A 110 15.16 -13.00 -0.51
C LYS A 110 14.78 -13.72 0.80
N ILE A 111 15.26 -13.21 1.93
CA ILE A 111 14.92 -13.78 3.24
C ILE A 111 13.43 -13.54 3.53
N GLU A 112 12.95 -12.31 3.31
CA GLU A 112 11.54 -11.95 3.49
C GLU A 112 10.62 -12.71 2.54
N GLU A 113 11.01 -12.93 1.28
CA GLU A 113 10.31 -13.82 0.35
C GLU A 113 10.10 -15.21 0.96
N THR A 114 11.12 -15.76 1.62
CA THR A 114 11.02 -17.07 2.28
C THR A 114 10.00 -17.04 3.42
N VAL A 115 10.01 -15.99 4.24
CA VAL A 115 9.04 -15.78 5.33
C VAL A 115 7.61 -15.72 4.79
N VAL A 116 7.39 -14.92 3.74
CA VAL A 116 6.07 -14.74 3.13
C VAL A 116 5.58 -16.04 2.49
N LYS A 117 6.45 -16.74 1.74
CA LYS A 117 6.12 -18.05 1.14
C LYS A 117 5.73 -19.09 2.18
N LEU A 118 6.35 -19.10 3.36
CA LEU A 118 5.95 -20.02 4.44
C LEU A 118 4.53 -19.73 4.95
N VAL A 119 4.18 -18.46 5.12
CA VAL A 119 2.83 -18.07 5.57
C VAL A 119 1.77 -18.31 4.50
N MET A 120 2.07 -18.00 3.24
CA MET A 120 1.14 -18.25 2.12
C MET A 120 0.85 -19.74 1.89
N ARG A 121 1.76 -20.63 2.28
CA ARG A 121 1.59 -22.09 2.18
C ARG A 121 0.87 -22.69 3.39
N ASP A 122 0.71 -21.94 4.46
CA ASP A 122 0.06 -22.43 5.66
C ASP A 122 -1.46 -22.56 5.41
N PRO A 123 -2.05 -23.76 5.53
CA PRO A 123 -3.44 -24.00 5.15
C PRO A 123 -4.45 -23.29 6.06
N ARG A 124 -4.00 -22.69 7.17
CA ARG A 124 -4.85 -21.87 8.05
C ARG A 124 -5.19 -20.51 7.43
N PHE A 125 -4.44 -20.08 6.42
CA PHE A 125 -4.60 -18.77 5.78
C PHE A 125 -4.88 -18.96 4.29
N SER A 126 -5.69 -18.05 3.73
CA SER A 126 -6.10 -18.16 2.32
C SER A 126 -5.69 -16.96 1.49
N GLN A 127 -6.07 -15.74 1.89
CA GLN A 127 -5.83 -14.53 1.11
C GLN A 127 -4.97 -13.55 1.89
N VAL A 128 -3.67 -13.85 1.96
CA VAL A 128 -2.70 -13.11 2.76
C VAL A 128 -2.37 -11.75 2.14
N VAL A 129 -2.45 -10.69 2.93
CA VAL A 129 -1.99 -9.33 2.59
C VAL A 129 -0.99 -8.86 3.63
N ILE A 130 0.29 -8.81 3.26
CA ILE A 130 1.38 -8.48 4.18
C ILE A 130 1.30 -7.02 4.60
N GLN A 131 1.33 -6.76 5.91
CA GLN A 131 1.36 -5.41 6.50
C GLN A 131 2.75 -5.06 7.02
N SER A 132 3.44 -6.00 7.68
CA SER A 132 4.80 -5.79 8.18
C SER A 132 5.55 -7.10 8.40
N ILE A 133 6.87 -7.03 8.25
CA ILE A 133 7.81 -8.11 8.57
C ILE A 133 8.92 -7.51 9.44
N GLU A 134 9.13 -8.08 10.62
CA GLU A 134 10.16 -7.61 11.55
C GLU A 134 10.95 -8.79 12.08
N LYS A 135 12.29 -8.73 12.01
CA LYS A 135 13.13 -9.74 12.67
C LYS A 135 13.19 -9.44 14.16
N ASN A 136 12.77 -10.39 14.99
CA ASN A 136 12.80 -10.25 16.42
C ASN A 136 14.20 -10.58 17.00
N PRO A 137 14.50 -10.19 18.25
CA PRO A 137 15.79 -10.47 18.88
C PRO A 137 16.13 -11.96 19.03
N THR A 138 15.11 -12.83 19.05
CA THR A 138 15.28 -14.30 19.13
C THR A 138 15.64 -14.95 17.79
N GLY A 139 15.68 -14.17 16.71
CA GLY A 139 15.98 -14.64 15.35
C GLY A 139 14.76 -15.08 14.54
N LEU A 140 13.56 -15.10 15.13
CA LEU A 140 12.29 -15.35 14.43
C LEU A 140 11.81 -14.10 13.71
N TYR A 141 10.97 -14.29 12.70
CA TYR A 141 10.34 -13.18 11.96
C TYR A 141 8.90 -12.99 12.46
N SER A 142 8.61 -11.81 13.00
CA SER A 142 7.26 -11.37 13.33
C SER A 142 6.59 -10.85 12.06
N LEU A 143 5.52 -11.51 11.63
CA LEU A 143 4.77 -11.16 10.44
C LEU A 143 3.34 -10.74 10.81
N ARG A 144 2.94 -9.53 10.41
CA ARG A 144 1.55 -9.07 10.48
C ARG A 144 0.97 -9.01 9.08
N PHE A 145 -0.21 -9.56 8.91
CA PHE A 145 -0.92 -9.57 7.65
C PHE A 145 -2.43 -9.59 7.89
N LYS A 146 -3.18 -9.22 6.87
CA LYS A 146 -4.63 -9.40 6.84
C LYS A 146 -4.98 -10.63 6.01
N ASP A 147 -5.83 -11.51 6.51
CA ASP A 147 -6.45 -12.55 5.70
C ASP A 147 -7.78 -12.03 5.16
N LEU A 148 -7.82 -11.71 3.85
CA LEU A 148 -8.99 -11.13 3.20
C LEU A 148 -10.17 -12.12 3.11
N SER A 149 -9.93 -13.42 3.22
CA SER A 149 -11.00 -14.42 3.13
C SER A 149 -11.96 -14.39 4.31
N ILE A 150 -11.47 -13.94 5.47
CA ILE A 150 -12.22 -13.86 6.73
C ILE A 150 -12.15 -12.45 7.36
N ASP A 151 -11.59 -11.48 6.64
CA ASP A 151 -11.42 -10.09 7.07
C ASP A 151 -10.73 -9.92 8.44
N GLN A 152 -9.69 -10.71 8.70
CA GLN A 152 -9.02 -10.75 10.00
C GLN A 152 -7.55 -10.32 9.93
N ASP A 153 -7.13 -9.45 10.85
CA ASP A 153 -5.71 -9.18 11.10
C ASP A 153 -5.09 -10.35 11.88
N VAL A 154 -3.99 -10.87 11.34
CA VAL A 154 -3.28 -12.04 11.86
C VAL A 154 -1.84 -11.65 12.19
N HIS A 155 -1.36 -12.16 13.32
CA HIS A 155 0.02 -12.04 13.74
C HIS A 155 0.62 -13.44 13.91
N VAL A 156 1.75 -13.70 13.24
CA VAL A 156 2.49 -14.96 13.37
C VAL A 156 3.98 -14.70 13.60
N MET A 157 4.64 -15.69 14.18
CA MET A 157 6.09 -15.79 14.24
C MET A 157 6.55 -16.87 13.26
N VAL A 158 7.57 -16.59 12.45
CA VAL A 158 8.10 -17.51 11.46
C VAL A 158 9.53 -17.88 11.83
N ASN A 159 9.77 -19.18 11.98
CA ASN A 159 11.11 -19.74 12.09
C ASN A 159 11.54 -20.24 10.71
N ILE A 160 12.49 -19.55 10.06
CA ILE A 160 12.98 -19.94 8.73
C ILE A 160 13.81 -21.22 8.78
N GLU A 161 14.63 -21.42 9.82
CA GLU A 161 15.52 -22.58 9.95
C GLU A 161 14.74 -23.89 10.02
N ASN A 162 13.57 -23.86 10.66
CA ASN A 162 12.69 -25.02 10.83
C ASN A 162 11.45 -24.95 9.93
N GLU A 163 11.38 -24.01 8.99
CA GLU A 163 10.26 -23.79 8.07
C GLU A 163 8.88 -23.79 8.76
N ARG A 164 8.78 -23.14 9.93
CA ARG A 164 7.61 -23.22 10.81
C ARG A 164 6.92 -21.88 11.01
N VAL A 165 5.60 -21.87 10.85
CA VAL A 165 4.71 -20.76 11.18
C VAL A 165 4.03 -21.01 12.53
N ILE A 166 4.33 -20.14 13.49
CA ILE A 166 3.85 -20.19 14.87
C ILE A 166 2.78 -19.12 15.03
N VAL A 167 1.56 -19.52 15.38
CA VAL A 167 0.50 -18.58 15.77
C VAL A 167 0.59 -18.41 17.29
N PRO A 168 0.94 -17.23 17.80
CA PRO A 168 0.92 -16.98 19.23
C PRO A 168 -0.49 -17.21 19.76
N ILE A 169 -0.62 -18.01 20.81
CA ILE A 169 -1.88 -18.08 21.56
C ILE A 169 -2.06 -16.69 22.16
N HIS A 170 -3.14 -15.99 21.84
CA HIS A 170 -3.46 -14.72 22.46
C HIS A 170 -3.32 -14.84 23.98
N THR A 171 -2.28 -14.24 24.56
CA THR A 171 -2.40 -13.73 25.92
C THR A 171 -3.30 -12.52 25.79
N SER A 172 -4.61 -12.78 25.79
CA SER A 172 -5.60 -11.73 26.01
C SER A 172 -5.14 -10.96 27.24
N THR A 173 -4.66 -9.75 27.06
CA THR A 173 -4.58 -8.79 28.14
C THR A 173 -6.01 -8.67 28.66
N ILE A 174 -6.24 -9.24 29.84
CA ILE A 174 -7.42 -8.95 30.62
C ILE A 174 -7.45 -7.42 30.77
N LYS A 175 -8.55 -6.84 30.27
CA LYS A 175 -8.93 -5.42 30.25
C LYS A 175 -8.10 -4.47 31.12
#